data_AF-G8NU53-F1
#
_entry.id   AF-G8NU53-F1
#
_cell.length_a   1.000
_cell.length_b   1.000
_cell.length_c   1.000
_cell.angle_alpha   90.00
_cell.angle_beta   90.00
_cell.angle_gamma   90.00
#
_symmetry.space_group_name_H-M   'P 1'
#
loop_
_entity.id
_entity.type
_entity.pdbx_description
1 polymer ?
#
loop_
_entity_poly.entity_id
_entity_poly.type
_entity_poly.pdbx_seq_one_letter_code
_entity_poly.pdbx_strand_id
1 'polypeptide(L)'
;MKIVNLIVRLLLGLVFVVFGLNGFLHFIPMPPPTGTAAQFLGAMFVSHYLVAVFLLQLIPGVLLLINRFVPLALTLLGPVIVNILLFHISMNPAGLPLPLVVTVLWLVTAWSVRSAFAGIFQQNVPEE
;
A
#
# COMPACT_ATOMS: atom_id res chain seq x y z
N MET A 1 -5.91 22.75 6.39
CA MET A 1 -5.98 21.51 5.57
C MET A 1 -4.66 21.14 4.90
N LYS A 2 -3.85 22.08 4.36
CA LYS A 2 -2.59 21.75 3.67
C LYS A 2 -1.58 20.96 4.54
N ILE A 3 -1.42 21.35 5.81
CA ILE A 3 -0.51 20.68 6.74
C ILE A 3 -0.97 19.24 7.05
N VAL A 4 -2.27 19.04 7.27
CA VAL A 4 -2.83 17.70 7.51
C VAL A 4 -2.58 16.78 6.32
N ASN A 5 -2.87 17.24 5.09
CA ASN A 5 -2.62 16.45 3.88
C ASN A 5 -1.14 16.13 3.69
N LEU A 6 -0.24 17.07 4.03
CA LEU A 6 1.19 16.84 4.02
C LEU A 6 1.59 15.74 5.00
N ILE A 7 1.17 15.84 6.27
CA ILE A 7 1.50 14.87 7.33
C ILE A 7 0.99 13.49 6.95
N VAL A 8 -0.29 13.37 6.56
CA VAL A 8 -0.91 12.09 6.20
C VAL A 8 -0.17 11.43 5.04
N ARG A 9 0.16 12.19 3.99
CA ARG A 9 0.90 11.71 2.83
C ARG A 9 2.30 11.24 3.19
N LEU A 10 3.00 11.98 4.05
CA LEU A 10 4.34 11.60 4.52
C LEU A 10 4.30 10.34 5.40
N LEU A 11 3.31 10.22 6.30
CA LEU A 11 3.12 9.02 7.11
C LEU A 11 2.82 7.79 6.23
N LEU A 12 1.92 7.94 5.26
CA LEU A 12 1.61 6.88 4.29
C LEU A 12 2.85 6.45 3.51
N GLY A 13 3.60 7.41 2.96
CA GLY A 13 4.83 7.14 2.23
C GLY A 13 5.89 6.47 3.10
N LEU A 14 6.07 6.94 4.34
CA LEU A 14 7.05 6.41 5.27
C LEU A 14 6.76 4.95 5.61
N VAL A 15 5.51 4.61 5.93
CA VAL A 15 5.11 3.22 6.22
C VAL A 15 5.47 2.31 5.04
N PHE A 16 5.07 2.68 3.81
CA PHE A 16 5.35 1.83 2.65
C PHE A 16 6.82 1.75 2.26
N VAL A 17 7.62 2.80 2.48
CA VAL A 17 9.08 2.72 2.29
C VAL A 17 9.71 1.80 3.33
N VAL A 18 9.34 1.92 4.60
CA VAL A 18 9.88 1.09 5.68
C VAL A 18 9.54 -0.38 5.46
N PHE A 19 8.27 -0.72 5.24
CA PHE A 19 7.87 -2.11 5.01
C PHE A 19 8.35 -2.66 3.65
N GLY A 20 8.37 -1.83 2.61
CA GLY A 20 8.93 -2.19 1.32
C GLY A 20 10.43 -2.53 1.40
N LEU A 21 11.23 -1.71 2.10
CA LEU A 21 12.65 -2.01 2.34
C LEU A 21 12.83 -3.22 3.26
N ASN A 22 11.99 -3.37 4.28
CA ASN A 22 12.07 -4.49 5.21
C ASN A 22 11.89 -5.85 4.50
N GLY A 23 11.11 -5.90 3.42
CA GLY A 23 10.96 -7.09 2.60
C GLY A 23 12.25 -7.57 1.92
N PHE A 24 13.25 -6.69 1.78
CA PHE A 24 14.57 -7.02 1.22
C PHE A 24 15.65 -7.12 2.31
N LEU A 25 15.62 -6.19 3.27
CA LEU A 25 16.68 -5.98 4.25
C LEU A 25 16.41 -6.67 5.61
N HIS A 26 15.17 -7.09 5.88
CA HIS A 26 14.77 -7.86 7.06
C HIS A 26 15.19 -7.24 8.41
N PHE A 27 15.07 -5.92 8.56
CA PHE A 27 15.49 -5.20 9.78
C PHE A 27 14.39 -5.07 10.85
N ILE A 28 13.14 -5.42 10.54
CA ILE A 28 12.03 -5.49 11.49
C ILE A 28 11.80 -6.97 11.84
N PRO A 29 12.11 -7.40 13.07
CA PRO A 29 11.77 -8.73 13.53
C PRO A 29 10.26 -8.90 13.54
N MET A 30 9.76 -9.90 12.82
CA MET A 30 8.35 -10.26 12.83
C MET A 30 8.21 -11.69 13.36
N PRO A 31 7.20 -11.96 14.21
CA PRO A 31 6.89 -13.33 14.58
C PRO A 31 6.65 -14.17 13.32
N PRO A 32 7.12 -15.43 13.29
CA PRO A 32 6.88 -16.28 12.14
C PRO A 32 5.37 -16.46 11.96
N PRO A 33 4.86 -16.30 10.72
CA PRO A 33 3.45 -16.58 10.44
C PRO A 33 3.17 -18.06 10.71
N THR A 34 1.91 -18.36 11.05
CA THR A 34 1.44 -19.73 11.29
C THR A 34 0.22 -20.04 10.43
N GLY A 35 -0.15 -21.32 10.32
CA GLY A 35 -1.34 -21.77 9.58
C GLY A 35 -1.37 -21.33 8.11
N THR A 36 -2.56 -20.94 7.63
CA THR A 36 -2.78 -20.52 6.24
C THR A 36 -1.93 -19.33 5.83
N ALA A 37 -1.69 -18.37 6.74
CA ALA A 37 -0.84 -17.21 6.48
C ALA A 37 0.60 -17.65 6.14
N ALA A 38 1.13 -18.65 6.85
CA ALA A 38 2.46 -19.19 6.58
C ALA A 38 2.53 -19.89 5.21
N GLN A 39 1.51 -20.67 4.86
CA GLN A 39 1.45 -21.36 3.56
C GLN A 39 1.39 -20.35 2.40
N PHE A 40 0.55 -19.32 2.52
CA PHE A 40 0.42 -18.27 1.50
C PHE A 40 1.72 -17.50 1.32
N LEU A 41 2.31 -16.98 2.41
CA LEU A 41 3.57 -16.25 2.35
C LEU A 41 4.74 -17.14 1.88
N GLY A 42 4.75 -18.41 2.30
CA GLY A 42 5.76 -19.38 1.85
C GLY A 42 5.72 -19.61 0.34
N ALA A 43 4.52 -19.79 -0.23
CA ALA A 43 4.36 -19.93 -1.68
C ALA A 43 4.82 -18.67 -2.44
N MET A 44 4.46 -17.48 -1.95
CA MET A 44 4.91 -16.20 -2.55
C MET A 44 6.42 -15.98 -2.42
N PHE A 45 7.03 -16.45 -1.34
CA PHE A 45 8.47 -16.35 -1.12
C PHE A 45 9.24 -17.23 -2.10
N VAL A 46 8.92 -18.53 -2.18
CA VAL A 46 9.62 -19.48 -3.06
C VAL A 46 9.42 -19.14 -4.55
N SER A 47 8.26 -18.58 -4.91
CA SER A 47 7.98 -18.12 -6.28
C SER A 47 8.58 -16.75 -6.62
N HIS A 48 9.23 -16.07 -5.67
CA HIS A 48 9.73 -14.69 -5.81
C HIS A 48 8.65 -13.63 -6.03
N TYR A 49 7.37 -13.98 -5.88
CA TYR A 49 6.25 -13.04 -6.01
C TYR A 49 6.35 -11.88 -5.00
N LEU A 50 6.89 -12.14 -3.80
CA LEU A 50 7.10 -11.09 -2.79
C LEU A 50 8.00 -9.94 -3.27
N VAL A 51 8.93 -10.19 -4.21
CA VAL A 51 9.77 -9.12 -4.78
C VAL A 51 8.91 -8.06 -5.46
N ALA A 52 7.95 -8.49 -6.29
CA ALA A 52 7.03 -7.56 -6.96
C ALA A 52 6.16 -6.80 -5.94
N VAL A 53 5.68 -7.48 -4.90
CA VAL A 53 4.88 -6.88 -3.83
C VAL A 53 5.69 -5.83 -3.06
N PHE A 54 6.95 -6.10 -2.73
CA PHE A 54 7.80 -5.13 -2.02
C PHE A 54 8.20 -3.95 -2.91
N LEU A 55 8.44 -4.15 -4.20
CA LEU A 55 8.66 -3.06 -5.15
C LEU A 55 7.42 -2.16 -5.30
N LEU A 56 6.22 -2.77 -5.40
CA LEU A 56 4.95 -2.04 -5.48
C LEU A 56 4.56 -1.35 -4.16
N GLN A 57 5.26 -1.62 -3.06
CA GLN A 57 5.17 -0.81 -1.84
C GLN A 57 6.22 0.29 -1.84
N LEU A 58 7.48 -0.07 -2.09
CA LEU A 58 8.63 0.81 -1.97
C LEU A 58 8.59 1.97 -2.97
N ILE A 59 8.38 1.68 -4.25
CA ILE A 59 8.40 2.70 -5.33
C ILE A 59 7.34 3.78 -5.07
N PRO A 60 6.04 3.47 -4.93
CA PRO A 60 5.05 4.49 -4.64
C PRO A 60 5.23 5.13 -3.27
N GLY A 61 5.74 4.41 -2.26
CA GLY A 61 6.12 5.00 -0.98
C GLY A 61 7.14 6.14 -1.14
N VAL A 62 8.21 5.92 -1.91
CA VAL A 62 9.22 6.94 -2.23
C VAL A 62 8.59 8.11 -2.99
N LEU A 63 7.78 7.83 -4.00
CA LEU A 63 7.05 8.84 -4.78
C LEU A 63 6.19 9.75 -3.88
N LEU A 64 5.50 9.17 -2.90
CA LEU A 64 4.75 9.92 -1.89
C LEU A 64 5.68 10.78 -1.02
N LEU A 65 6.83 10.27 -0.57
CA LEU A 65 7.75 11.07 0.25
C LEU A 65 8.32 12.28 -0.50
N ILE A 66 8.74 12.10 -1.75
CA ILE A 66 9.33 13.17 -2.58
C ILE A 66 8.31 14.09 -3.26
N ASN A 67 7.00 13.85 -3.04
CA ASN A 67 5.92 14.61 -3.68
C ASN A 67 5.91 14.57 -5.21
N ARG A 68 6.17 13.40 -5.78
CA ARG A 68 6.18 13.21 -7.23
C ARG A 68 5.19 12.14 -7.64
N PHE A 69 4.41 12.40 -8.68
CA PHE A 69 3.43 11.45 -9.21
C PHE A 69 2.45 10.90 -8.15
N VAL A 70 1.98 11.77 -7.24
CA VAL A 70 1.12 11.36 -6.12
C VAL A 70 -0.12 10.54 -6.57
N PRO A 71 -0.88 10.93 -7.60
CA PRO A 71 -2.01 10.12 -8.07
C PRO A 71 -1.59 8.72 -8.54
N LEU A 72 -0.49 8.62 -9.30
CA LEU A 72 0.06 7.32 -9.74
C LEU A 72 0.48 6.46 -8.54
N ALA A 73 1.16 7.05 -7.55
CA ALA A 73 1.58 6.33 -6.34
C ALA A 73 0.38 5.76 -5.58
N LEU A 74 -0.70 6.55 -5.45
CA LEU A 74 -1.94 6.10 -4.83
C LEU A 74 -2.63 5.00 -5.65
N THR A 75 -2.65 5.11 -6.98
CA THR A 75 -3.19 4.06 -7.87
C THR A 75 -2.46 2.74 -7.69
N LEU A 76 -1.13 2.77 -7.58
CA LEU A 76 -0.33 1.56 -7.34
C LEU A 76 -0.57 0.97 -5.95
N LEU A 77 -0.66 1.82 -4.92
CA LEU A 77 -0.88 1.38 -3.54
C LEU A 77 -2.29 0.86 -3.27
N GLY A 78 -3.31 1.35 -3.99
CA GLY A 78 -4.71 0.92 -3.81
C GLY A 78 -4.90 -0.60 -3.80
N PRO A 79 -4.58 -1.33 -4.89
CA PRO A 79 -4.71 -2.78 -4.95
C PRO A 79 -3.76 -3.51 -3.99
N VAL A 80 -2.59 -2.94 -3.67
CA VAL A 80 -1.68 -3.49 -2.67
C VAL A 80 -2.32 -3.46 -1.29
N ILE A 81 -2.95 -2.35 -0.90
CA ILE A 81 -3.68 -2.20 0.36
C ILE A 81 -4.85 -3.17 0.44
N VAL A 82 -5.60 -3.35 -0.66
CA VAL A 82 -6.69 -4.33 -0.71
C VAL A 82 -6.16 -5.75 -0.45
N ASN A 83 -5.05 -6.14 -1.07
CA ASN A 83 -4.42 -7.45 -0.81
C ASN A 83 -3.96 -7.59 0.64
N ILE A 84 -3.35 -6.54 1.22
CA ILE A 84 -2.94 -6.52 2.64
C ILE A 84 -4.16 -6.72 3.55
N LEU A 85 -5.27 -6.02 3.27
CA LEU A 85 -6.51 -6.17 4.04
C LEU A 85 -7.07 -7.59 3.92
N LEU A 86 -7.16 -8.14 2.71
CA LEU A 86 -7.65 -9.50 2.48
C LEU A 86 -6.80 -10.53 3.22
N PHE A 87 -5.48 -10.40 3.18
CA PHE A 87 -4.57 -11.28 3.93
C PHE A 87 -4.84 -11.21 5.44
N HIS A 88 -4.96 -10.02 6.02
CA HIS A 88 -5.18 -9.89 7.46
C HIS A 88 -6.59 -10.35 7.87
N ILE A 89 -7.62 -10.02 7.10
CA ILE A 89 -9.00 -10.43 7.38
C ILE A 89 -9.14 -11.96 7.33
N SER A 90 -8.53 -12.61 6.34
CA SER A 90 -8.74 -14.05 6.10
C SER A 90 -7.71 -14.98 6.74
N MET A 91 -6.49 -14.51 7.00
CA MET A 91 -5.38 -15.37 7.41
C MET A 91 -4.65 -14.90 8.67
N ASN A 92 -4.58 -13.60 8.94
CA ASN A 92 -3.88 -13.06 10.12
C ASN A 92 -4.62 -11.87 10.79
N PRO A 93 -5.77 -12.11 11.46
CA PRO A 93 -6.60 -11.02 12.00
C PRO A 93 -5.92 -10.18 13.09
N ALA A 94 -4.99 -10.77 13.84
CA ALA A 94 -4.25 -10.07 14.89
C ALA A 94 -3.41 -8.90 14.34
N GLY A 95 -2.97 -8.97 13.08
CA GLY A 95 -2.21 -7.89 12.43
C GLY A 95 -3.06 -6.81 11.77
N LEU A 96 -4.40 -6.92 11.80
CA LEU A 96 -5.33 -6.02 11.10
C LEU A 96 -5.26 -4.52 11.48
N PRO A 97 -4.90 -4.11 12.71
CA PRO A 97 -4.89 -2.69 13.08
C PRO A 97 -4.03 -1.80 12.17
N LEU A 98 -2.83 -2.24 11.79
CA LEU A 98 -1.92 -1.44 10.95
C LEU A 98 -2.46 -1.23 9.52
N PRO A 99 -2.92 -2.28 8.79
CA PRO A 99 -3.62 -2.13 7.52
C PRO A 99 -4.76 -1.12 7.56
N LEU A 100 -5.59 -1.13 8.61
CA LEU A 100 -6.70 -0.19 8.75
C LEU A 100 -6.22 1.26 8.84
N VAL A 101 -5.15 1.51 9.63
CA VAL A 101 -4.53 2.85 9.71
C VAL A 101 -4.02 3.28 8.33
N VAL A 102 -3.31 2.41 7.62
CA VAL A 102 -2.80 2.69 6.28
C VAL A 102 -3.93 2.97 5.29
N THR A 103 -5.04 2.22 5.35
CA THR A 103 -6.23 2.48 4.53
C THR A 103 -6.80 3.88 4.79
N VAL A 104 -6.91 4.30 6.04
CA VAL A 104 -7.38 5.66 6.38
C VAL A 104 -6.43 6.72 5.83
N LEU A 105 -5.11 6.54 6.00
CA LEU A 105 -4.11 7.47 5.47
C LEU A 105 -4.19 7.55 3.93
N TRP A 106 -4.37 6.42 3.26
CA TRP A 106 -4.55 6.35 1.81
C TRP A 106 -5.81 7.08 1.37
N LEU A 107 -6.96 6.83 2.01
CA LEU A 107 -8.24 7.48 1.69
C LEU A 107 -8.16 9.01 1.83
N VAL A 108 -7.57 9.49 2.93
CA VAL A 108 -7.40 10.94 3.16
C VAL A 108 -6.47 11.55 2.12
N THR A 109 -5.37 10.86 1.77
CA THR A 109 -4.45 11.34 0.72
C THR A 109 -5.12 11.36 -0.65
N ALA A 110 -5.84 10.29 -1.01
CA ALA A 110 -6.58 10.19 -2.27
C ALA A 110 -7.69 11.24 -2.38
N TRP A 111 -8.42 11.50 -1.30
CA TRP A 111 -9.43 12.55 -1.26
C TRP A 111 -8.86 13.95 -1.55
N SER A 112 -7.62 14.20 -1.09
CA SER A 112 -6.93 15.47 -1.31
C SER A 112 -6.55 15.73 -2.77
N VAL A 113 -6.40 14.66 -3.58
CA VAL A 113 -6.07 14.73 -5.01
C VAL A 113 -7.17 14.13 -5.90
N ARG A 114 -8.41 14.02 -5.38
CA ARG A 114 -9.52 13.29 -6.02
C ARG A 114 -9.88 13.78 -7.44
N SER A 115 -9.61 15.04 -7.76
CA SER A 115 -9.82 15.57 -9.11
C SER A 115 -8.99 14.83 -10.16
N ALA A 116 -7.82 14.31 -9.79
CA ALA A 116 -7.00 13.49 -10.68
C ALA A 116 -7.63 12.12 -11.01
N PHE A 117 -8.59 11.66 -10.21
CA PHE A 117 -9.28 10.38 -10.39
C PHE A 117 -10.67 10.51 -11.04
N ALA A 118 -11.12 11.74 -11.35
CA ALA A 118 -12.46 11.97 -11.88
C ALA A 118 -12.74 11.17 -13.17
N GLY A 119 -11.72 11.03 -14.04
CA GLY A 119 -11.82 10.26 -15.28
C GLY A 119 -12.13 8.77 -15.09
N ILE A 120 -11.79 8.18 -13.94
CA ILE A 120 -12.02 6.75 -13.65
C ILE A 120 -13.51 6.44 -13.49
N PHE A 121 -14.33 7.44 -13.16
CA PHE A 121 -15.78 7.29 -12.96
C PHE A 121 -16.60 7.66 -14.20
N GLN A 122 -15.96 7.87 -15.36
CA GLN A 122 -16.70 8.10 -16.60
C GLN A 122 -17.43 6.81 -17.02
N GLN A 123 -18.72 6.94 -17.28
CA GLN A 123 -19.56 5.81 -17.70
C GLN A 123 -19.26 5.34 -19.12
N ASN A 124 -18.93 6.29 -19.99
CA ASN A 124 -18.60 6.05 -21.40
C ASN A 124 -17.25 6.71 -21.69
N VAL A 125 -16.38 6.00 -22.41
CA VAL A 125 -15.15 6.58 -22.97
C VAL A 125 -15.59 7.39 -24.20
N PRO A 126 -15.38 8.71 -24.24
CA PRO A 126 -15.72 9.50 -25.42
C PRO A 126 -14.95 8.96 -26.63
N GLU A 127 -15.65 8.68 -27.73
CA GLU A 127 -15.01 8.50 -29.03
C GLU A 127 -14.49 9.88 -29.46
N GLU A 128 -13.20 9.97 -29.81
CA GLU A 128 -12.56 11.21 -30.31
C GLU A 128 -13.14 11.66 -31.65
#